data_AF-A0A088RRI9-F1
#
_entry.id   AF-A0A088RRI9-F1
#
_cell.length_a   1.000
_cell.length_b   1.000
_cell.length_c   1.000
_cell.angle_alpha   90.00
_cell.angle_beta   90.00
_cell.angle_gamma   90.00
#
_symmetry.space_group_name_H-M   'P 1'
#
loop_
_entity.id
_entity.type
_entity.pdbx_description
1 polymer ?
#
loop_
_entity_poly.entity_id
_entity_poly.type
_entity_poly.pdbx_seq_one_letter_code
_entity_poly.pdbx_strand_id
1 'polypeptide(L)'
;MSDARRATGTAPGAKYNAYAEAADPHRYRIADALLFTCAEHGEACVLCITAGKNGRNGRTAAVGATLFWLTCPNLNAIISRFEGHRCIQVVAEALSRQTCLCDWHVLSHNVYASRAKELLSPAQWSFFHTHFLSEEESSLHKYGNAAVSHAADMKCLHALVAQTLAGVPNPVGSIVVNYVLLLHQLVSKTADLEEIEGQGLEEKLTIRATLDSTVFFASFITAFVRAASERHREDWQGLHDVYFEVPLPDGNEWCKGAVQYMWRNDSQLATLYPDLCACARTVLHALEGRPRRRHKKHRVN
;
A
#
# COMPACT_ATOMS: atom_id res chain seq x y z
N MET A 1 -28.79 23.97 -64.98
CA MET A 1 -29.71 24.11 -63.82
C MET A 1 -30.32 22.73 -63.60
N SER A 2 -30.07 21.98 -62.54
CA SER A 2 -29.93 22.36 -61.13
C SER A 2 -29.01 21.39 -60.38
N ASP A 3 -28.17 21.98 -59.54
CA ASP A 3 -27.42 21.41 -58.42
C ASP A 3 -28.29 20.67 -57.38
N ALA A 4 -27.59 20.01 -56.44
CA ALA A 4 -27.99 19.58 -55.08
C ALA A 4 -28.54 18.15 -54.98
N ARG A 5 -28.07 17.23 -54.12
CA ARG A 5 -27.20 17.29 -52.93
C ARG A 5 -26.46 15.95 -52.82
N ARG A 6 -25.12 15.99 -52.84
CA ARG A 6 -24.28 14.88 -52.39
C ARG A 6 -24.29 14.95 -50.86
N ALA A 7 -25.05 14.08 -50.20
CA ALA A 7 -25.02 13.96 -48.74
C ALA A 7 -23.65 13.41 -48.33
N THR A 8 -22.73 14.31 -48.00
CA THR A 8 -21.54 14.00 -47.21
C THR A 8 -22.02 13.65 -45.82
N GLY A 9 -22.30 12.37 -45.60
CA GLY A 9 -22.42 11.81 -44.25
C GLY A 9 -21.05 11.88 -43.59
N THR A 10 -20.76 13.02 -42.96
CA THR A 10 -19.72 13.09 -41.93
C THR A 10 -20.03 12.02 -40.90
N ALA A 11 -19.10 11.06 -40.73
CA ALA A 11 -19.16 10.11 -39.64
C ALA A 11 -19.43 10.88 -38.34
N PRO A 12 -20.41 10.46 -37.50
CA PRO A 12 -20.66 11.15 -36.25
C PRO A 12 -19.34 11.12 -35.47
N GLY A 13 -18.81 12.32 -35.18
CA GLY A 13 -17.61 12.47 -34.36
C GLY A 13 -17.77 11.61 -33.12
N ALA A 14 -16.82 10.71 -32.87
CA ALA A 14 -16.91 9.72 -31.80
C ALA A 14 -17.34 10.42 -30.52
N LYS A 15 -18.54 10.10 -30.00
CA LYS A 15 -19.02 10.63 -28.73
C LYS A 15 -17.98 10.27 -27.69
N TYR A 16 -17.38 11.30 -27.10
CA TYR A 16 -16.46 11.18 -25.98
C TYR A 16 -17.09 10.30 -24.90
N ASN A 17 -16.39 9.24 -24.50
CA ASN A 17 -16.85 8.31 -23.48
C ASN A 17 -15.74 8.14 -22.45
N ALA A 18 -15.91 8.76 -21.27
CA ALA A 18 -14.97 8.66 -20.17
C ALA A 18 -14.74 7.20 -19.72
N TYR A 19 -15.72 6.31 -19.90
CA TYR A 19 -15.53 4.88 -19.68
C TYR A 19 -14.60 4.25 -20.72
N ALA A 20 -14.68 4.64 -21.99
CA ALA A 20 -13.79 4.13 -23.03
C ALA A 20 -12.34 4.57 -22.80
N GLU A 21 -12.12 5.78 -22.27
CA GLU A 21 -10.80 6.27 -21.85
C GLU A 21 -10.28 5.55 -20.60
N ALA A 22 -11.15 5.33 -19.60
CA ALA A 22 -10.78 4.68 -18.33
C ALA A 22 -10.64 3.16 -18.44
N ALA A 23 -11.36 2.51 -19.36
CA ALA A 23 -11.41 1.06 -19.56
C ALA A 23 -10.79 0.61 -20.89
N ASP A 24 -9.90 1.43 -21.47
CA ASP A 24 -9.22 1.12 -22.74
C ASP A 24 -8.46 -0.23 -22.62
N PRO A 25 -8.86 -1.27 -23.38
CA PRO A 25 -8.18 -2.56 -23.35
C PRO A 25 -6.71 -2.49 -23.76
N HIS A 26 -6.32 -1.52 -24.57
CA HIS A 26 -4.92 -1.32 -24.99
C HIS A 26 -4.07 -0.75 -23.85
N ARG A 27 -4.69 -0.11 -22.86
CA ARG A 27 -4.03 0.43 -21.67
C ARG A 27 -4.12 -0.49 -20.47
N TYR A 28 -4.71 -1.68 -20.60
CA TYR A 28 -4.91 -2.61 -19.50
C TYR A 28 -3.60 -2.96 -18.78
N ARG A 29 -3.50 -2.62 -17.48
CA ARG A 29 -2.31 -2.83 -16.63
C ARG A 29 -1.03 -2.14 -17.14
N ILE A 30 -1.19 -1.04 -17.87
CA ILE A 30 -0.10 -0.14 -18.23
C ILE A 30 -0.13 1.00 -17.21
N ALA A 31 1.02 1.30 -16.61
CA ALA A 31 1.15 2.40 -15.68
C ALA A 31 0.89 3.74 -16.39
N ASP A 32 0.02 4.55 -15.80
CA ASP A 32 -0.32 5.90 -16.29
C ASP A 32 0.69 6.93 -15.79
N ALA A 33 1.20 6.75 -14.57
CA ALA A 33 2.23 7.59 -13.97
C ALA A 33 3.03 6.83 -12.91
N LEU A 34 4.29 7.20 -12.74
CA LEU A 34 5.14 6.74 -11.65
C LEU A 34 4.91 7.62 -10.42
N LEU A 35 4.58 7.00 -9.28
CA LEU A 35 4.26 7.72 -8.04
C LEU A 35 5.36 7.55 -6.98
N PHE A 36 6.05 6.41 -6.97
CA PHE A 36 7.16 6.14 -6.07
C PHE A 36 8.17 5.19 -6.73
N THR A 37 9.45 5.49 -6.58
CA THR A 37 10.57 4.72 -7.17
C THR A 37 11.28 3.88 -6.12
N CYS A 38 11.90 2.78 -6.54
CA CYS A 38 12.94 2.14 -5.75
C CYS A 38 14.22 2.01 -6.57
N ALA A 39 15.37 1.97 -5.89
CA ALA A 39 16.68 1.97 -6.54
C ALA A 39 16.92 0.71 -7.40
N GLU A 40 16.39 -0.45 -6.99
CA GLU A 40 16.62 -1.71 -7.72
C GLU A 40 15.73 -1.89 -8.96
N HIS A 41 14.45 -1.51 -8.88
CA HIS A 41 13.47 -1.82 -9.93
C HIS A 41 12.99 -0.59 -10.71
N GLY A 42 13.33 0.63 -10.27
CA GLY A 42 12.89 1.88 -10.90
C GLY A 42 11.44 2.27 -10.58
N GLU A 43 10.56 1.30 -10.37
CA GLU A 43 9.17 1.51 -9.98
C GLU A 43 8.80 0.71 -8.72
N ALA A 44 8.08 1.37 -7.81
CA ALA A 44 7.57 0.74 -6.61
C ALA A 44 6.10 1.04 -6.36
N CYS A 45 5.61 2.22 -6.73
CA CYS A 45 4.20 2.53 -6.79
C CYS A 45 3.86 3.30 -8.07
N VAL A 46 2.75 2.93 -8.71
CA VAL A 46 2.28 3.56 -9.95
C VAL A 46 0.79 3.89 -9.86
N LEU A 47 0.38 4.91 -10.62
CA LEU A 47 -1.00 5.13 -11.00
C LEU A 47 -1.34 4.15 -12.12
N CYS A 48 -2.41 3.37 -11.97
CA CYS A 48 -2.95 2.56 -13.06
C CYS A 48 -4.48 2.48 -12.94
N ILE A 49 -5.17 3.22 -13.78
CA ILE A 49 -6.63 3.38 -13.78
C ILE A 49 -7.32 2.14 -14.36
N THR A 50 -6.65 1.52 -15.33
CA THR A 50 -7.17 0.45 -16.20
C THR A 50 -6.83 -0.95 -15.70
N ALA A 51 -6.24 -1.14 -14.52
CA ALA A 51 -5.85 -2.48 -14.04
C ALA A 51 -7.03 -3.35 -13.54
N GLY A 52 -8.19 -2.73 -13.29
CA GLY A 52 -9.42 -3.42 -12.88
C GLY A 52 -9.99 -4.37 -13.94
N LYS A 53 -10.55 -5.50 -13.53
CA LYS A 53 -11.18 -6.46 -14.47
C LYS A 53 -12.48 -5.88 -15.03
N ASN A 54 -12.62 -5.78 -16.36
CA ASN A 54 -13.91 -5.49 -17.00
C ASN A 54 -14.99 -6.47 -16.50
N GLY A 55 -16.13 -5.94 -16.08
CA GLY A 55 -17.25 -6.76 -15.59
C GLY A 55 -17.91 -7.54 -16.71
N ARG A 56 -18.60 -8.63 -16.35
CA ARG A 56 -19.49 -9.31 -17.29
C ARG A 56 -20.70 -8.41 -17.59
N ASN A 57 -21.16 -8.40 -18.84
CA ASN A 57 -22.38 -7.73 -19.32
C ASN A 57 -22.37 -6.19 -19.24
N GLY A 58 -21.22 -5.52 -19.41
CA GLY A 58 -21.16 -4.05 -19.46
C GLY A 58 -21.44 -3.36 -18.13
N ARG A 59 -21.66 -4.11 -17.05
CA ARG A 59 -21.61 -3.58 -15.68
C ARG A 59 -20.14 -3.26 -15.38
N THR A 60 -19.89 -2.03 -14.95
CA THR A 60 -18.59 -1.45 -14.58
C THR A 60 -17.96 -2.26 -13.43
N ALA A 61 -17.42 -3.44 -13.68
CA ALA A 61 -16.58 -4.08 -12.68
C ALA A 61 -15.21 -3.41 -12.69
N ALA A 62 -14.81 -2.95 -11.50
CA ALA A 62 -13.47 -2.69 -11.01
C ALA A 62 -12.54 -1.68 -11.73
N VAL A 63 -12.81 -1.24 -12.96
CA VAL A 63 -12.00 -0.20 -13.61
C VAL A 63 -12.09 1.09 -12.79
N GLY A 64 -10.95 1.64 -12.37
CA GLY A 64 -10.87 2.77 -11.44
C GLY A 64 -11.10 2.45 -9.97
N ALA A 65 -11.44 1.21 -9.58
CA ALA A 65 -11.66 0.85 -8.17
C ALA A 65 -10.35 0.85 -7.36
N THR A 66 -9.21 0.62 -8.01
CA THR A 66 -7.87 0.74 -7.43
C THR A 66 -7.06 1.60 -8.36
N LEU A 67 -6.60 2.75 -7.87
CA LEU A 67 -5.80 3.70 -8.65
C LEU A 67 -4.31 3.52 -8.39
N PHE A 68 -3.94 3.25 -7.13
CA PHE A 68 -2.54 3.14 -6.73
C PHE A 68 -2.15 1.68 -6.57
N TRP A 69 -1.10 1.28 -7.28
CA TRP A 69 -0.65 -0.10 -7.35
C TRP A 69 0.78 -0.23 -6.86
N LEU A 70 1.01 -1.20 -5.96
CA LEU A 70 2.35 -1.58 -5.53
C LEU A 70 2.98 -2.47 -6.62
N THR A 71 4.10 -2.05 -7.18
CA THR A 71 4.76 -2.76 -8.30
C THR A 71 6.13 -3.33 -7.94
N CYS A 72 6.79 -2.82 -6.90
CA CYS A 72 8.09 -3.35 -6.48
C CYS A 72 7.97 -4.83 -6.06
N PRO A 73 8.76 -5.74 -6.65
CA PRO A 73 8.69 -7.17 -6.35
C PRO A 73 9.02 -7.51 -4.89
N ASN A 74 10.02 -6.86 -4.30
CA ASN A 74 10.40 -7.10 -2.91
C ASN A 74 9.32 -6.60 -1.94
N LEU A 75 8.72 -5.43 -2.23
CA LEU A 75 7.62 -4.92 -1.42
C LEU A 75 6.37 -5.78 -1.55
N ASN A 76 5.96 -6.12 -2.77
CA ASN A 76 4.86 -7.06 -2.98
C ASN A 76 5.08 -8.38 -2.24
N ALA A 77 6.29 -8.94 -2.29
CA ALA A 77 6.61 -10.20 -1.65
C ALA A 77 6.47 -10.15 -0.12
N ILE A 78 7.04 -9.13 0.53
CA ILE A 78 6.96 -9.01 1.99
C ILE A 78 5.52 -8.69 2.45
N ILE A 79 4.80 -7.84 1.72
CA ILE A 79 3.40 -7.53 2.05
C ILE A 79 2.50 -8.75 1.84
N SER A 80 2.67 -9.49 0.74
CA SER A 80 1.98 -10.77 0.51
C SER A 80 2.26 -11.77 1.63
N ARG A 81 3.47 -11.79 2.18
CA ARG A 81 3.80 -12.63 3.32
C ARG A 81 3.02 -12.20 4.56
N PHE A 82 3.00 -10.91 4.91
CA PHE A 82 2.21 -10.42 6.04
C PHE A 82 0.73 -10.79 5.91
N GLU A 83 0.15 -10.63 4.71
CA GLU A 83 -1.22 -11.05 4.43
C GLU A 83 -1.41 -12.57 4.60
N GLY A 84 -0.48 -13.39 4.09
CA GLY A 84 -0.48 -14.84 4.28
C GLY A 84 -0.35 -15.27 5.75
N HIS A 85 0.29 -14.45 6.57
CA HIS A 85 0.41 -14.61 8.02
C HIS A 85 -0.73 -13.92 8.80
N ARG A 86 -1.87 -13.65 8.16
CA ARG A 86 -3.08 -13.10 8.81
C ARG A 86 -2.92 -11.69 9.43
N CYS A 87 -1.97 -10.89 8.95
CA CYS A 87 -1.81 -9.51 9.43
C CYS A 87 -3.02 -8.63 9.10
N ILE A 88 -3.82 -8.97 8.07
CA ILE A 88 -5.09 -8.28 7.78
C ILE A 88 -6.05 -8.40 8.98
N GLN A 89 -6.18 -9.59 9.57
CA GLN A 89 -7.05 -9.82 10.72
C GLN A 89 -6.55 -9.04 11.93
N VAL A 90 -5.24 -8.97 12.14
CA VAL A 90 -4.62 -8.18 13.22
C VAL A 90 -4.93 -6.69 13.07
N VAL A 91 -4.84 -6.14 11.86
CA VAL A 91 -5.19 -4.73 11.61
C VAL A 91 -6.69 -4.49 11.79
N ALA A 92 -7.56 -5.41 11.33
CA ALA A 92 -9.00 -5.27 11.51
C ALA A 92 -9.38 -5.27 13.01
N GLU A 93 -8.76 -6.13 13.80
CA GLU A 93 -8.89 -6.14 15.26
C GLU A 93 -8.40 -4.83 15.87
N ALA A 94 -7.25 -4.31 15.43
CA ALA A 94 -6.72 -3.03 15.89
C ALA A 94 -7.67 -1.86 15.57
N LEU A 95 -8.20 -1.78 14.35
CA LEU A 95 -9.20 -0.76 13.94
C LEU A 95 -10.45 -0.83 14.82
N SER A 96 -10.92 -2.03 15.17
CA SER A 96 -12.11 -2.20 16.03
C SER A 96 -11.88 -1.78 17.49
N ARG A 97 -10.64 -1.86 17.98
CA ARG A 97 -10.28 -1.61 19.39
C ARG A 97 -9.76 -0.20 19.64
N GLN A 98 -9.12 0.40 18.65
CA GLN A 98 -8.42 1.68 18.76
C GLN A 98 -9.16 2.72 17.92
N THR A 99 -10.04 3.49 18.56
CA THR A 99 -10.91 4.46 17.90
C THR A 99 -10.12 5.48 17.08
N CYS A 100 -9.02 6.02 17.62
CA CYS A 100 -8.14 6.95 16.92
C CYS A 100 -7.59 6.37 15.61
N LEU A 101 -7.16 5.11 15.59
CA LEU A 101 -6.67 4.45 14.38
C LEU A 101 -7.78 4.31 13.33
N CYS A 102 -9.00 3.97 13.76
CA CYS A 102 -10.17 3.90 12.89
C CYS A 102 -10.50 5.26 12.29
N ASP A 103 -10.55 6.32 13.11
CA ASP A 103 -10.83 7.68 12.68
C ASP A 103 -9.80 8.17 11.67
N TRP A 104 -8.50 7.94 11.92
CA TRP A 104 -7.43 8.25 10.99
C TRP A 104 -7.55 7.49 9.66
N HIS A 105 -7.95 6.21 9.70
CA HIS A 105 -8.17 5.41 8.50
C HIS A 105 -9.35 5.94 7.69
N VAL A 106 -10.47 6.25 8.33
CA VAL A 106 -11.66 6.84 7.70
C VAL A 106 -11.33 8.20 7.08
N LEU A 107 -10.61 9.06 7.80
CA LEU A 107 -10.18 10.37 7.31
C LEU A 107 -9.26 10.25 6.08
N SER A 108 -8.44 9.20 6.00
CA SER A 108 -7.53 9.00 4.87
C SER A 108 -8.25 8.83 3.52
N HIS A 109 -9.54 8.45 3.52
CA HIS A 109 -10.33 8.30 2.29
C HIS A 109 -10.56 9.64 1.58
N ASN A 110 -10.73 10.73 2.34
CA ASN A 110 -10.90 12.08 1.78
C ASN A 110 -9.60 12.60 1.17
N VAL A 111 -8.47 12.31 1.81
CA VAL A 111 -7.14 12.65 1.30
C VAL A 111 -6.86 11.85 0.03
N TYR A 112 -7.23 10.56 0.00
CA TYR A 112 -7.17 9.71 -1.19
C TYR A 112 -7.99 10.28 -2.35
N ALA A 113 -9.25 10.65 -2.11
CA ALA A 113 -10.12 11.22 -3.14
C ALA A 113 -9.55 12.53 -3.71
N SER A 114 -8.98 13.38 -2.86
CA SER A 114 -8.32 14.63 -3.27
C SER A 114 -7.11 14.33 -4.17
N ARG A 115 -6.26 13.39 -3.77
CA ARG A 115 -5.10 12.96 -4.57
C ARG A 115 -5.50 12.33 -5.90
N ALA A 116 -6.57 11.53 -5.92
CA ALA A 116 -7.12 10.98 -7.15
C ALA A 116 -7.55 12.09 -8.10
N LYS A 117 -8.27 13.10 -7.61
CA LYS A 117 -8.69 14.26 -8.41
C LYS A 117 -7.52 15.04 -9.03
N GLU A 118 -6.40 15.16 -8.32
CA GLU A 118 -5.18 15.80 -8.84
C GLU A 118 -4.52 15.03 -9.99
N LEU A 119 -4.57 13.70 -9.93
CA LEU A 119 -3.85 12.82 -10.85
C LEU A 119 -4.68 12.42 -12.09
N LEU A 120 -6.01 12.44 -11.99
CA LEU A 120 -6.91 12.02 -13.04
C LEU A 120 -7.24 13.18 -14.00
N SER A 121 -7.42 12.85 -15.30
CA SER A 121 -8.00 13.79 -16.26
C SER A 121 -9.42 14.18 -15.84
N PRO A 122 -9.98 15.33 -16.30
CA PRO A 122 -11.35 15.70 -15.97
C PRO A 122 -12.40 14.63 -16.31
N ALA A 123 -12.23 13.86 -17.39
CA ALA A 123 -13.10 12.71 -17.68
C ALA A 123 -12.93 11.58 -16.68
N GLN A 124 -11.68 11.20 -16.44
CA GLN A 124 -11.37 10.09 -15.54
C GLN A 124 -11.87 10.39 -14.13
N TRP A 125 -11.72 11.63 -13.66
CA TRP A 125 -12.29 12.09 -12.40
C TRP A 125 -13.82 12.06 -12.40
N SER A 126 -14.46 12.58 -13.44
CA SER A 126 -15.93 12.54 -13.54
C SER A 126 -16.45 11.10 -13.49
N PHE A 127 -15.80 10.18 -14.20
CA PHE A 127 -16.11 8.76 -14.14
C PHE A 127 -15.91 8.19 -12.73
N PHE A 128 -14.73 8.42 -12.14
CA PHE A 128 -14.36 7.92 -10.83
C PHE A 128 -15.32 8.42 -9.74
N HIS A 129 -15.61 9.72 -9.73
CA HIS A 129 -16.51 10.35 -8.77
C HIS A 129 -17.93 9.76 -8.85
N THR A 130 -18.52 9.67 -10.06
CA THR A 130 -19.87 9.12 -10.25
C THR A 130 -19.97 7.65 -9.83
N HIS A 131 -18.92 6.84 -10.02
CA HIS A 131 -18.99 5.40 -9.77
C HIS A 131 -18.51 4.96 -8.39
N PHE A 132 -17.70 5.78 -7.71
CA PHE A 132 -17.08 5.40 -6.44
C PHE A 132 -17.30 6.40 -5.31
N LEU A 133 -17.64 7.67 -5.60
CA LEU A 133 -17.83 8.70 -4.57
C LEU A 133 -19.24 9.30 -4.58
N SER A 134 -20.18 8.74 -5.36
CA SER A 134 -21.54 9.27 -5.46
C SER A 134 -22.24 9.30 -4.10
N GLU A 135 -22.71 10.48 -3.70
CA GLU A 135 -23.54 10.66 -2.50
C GLU A 135 -25.02 10.43 -2.80
N GLU A 136 -25.44 10.61 -4.07
CA GLU A 136 -26.82 10.41 -4.52
C GLU A 136 -27.22 8.93 -4.52
N GLU A 137 -26.27 8.06 -4.87
CA GLU A 137 -26.44 6.60 -4.86
C GLU A 137 -25.51 5.97 -3.82
N SER A 138 -25.93 5.95 -2.55
CA SER A 138 -25.13 5.43 -1.43
C SER A 138 -24.63 3.99 -1.62
N SER A 139 -25.30 3.18 -2.44
CA SER A 139 -24.87 1.82 -2.82
C SER A 139 -23.62 1.81 -3.71
N LEU A 140 -23.40 2.88 -4.48
CA LEU A 140 -22.22 3.09 -5.33
C LEU A 140 -21.06 3.73 -4.58
N HIS A 141 -21.30 4.40 -3.45
CA HIS A 141 -20.22 4.97 -2.66
C HIS A 141 -19.25 3.87 -2.18
N LYS A 142 -17.95 4.15 -2.35
CA LYS A 142 -16.83 3.30 -1.98
C LYS A 142 -15.74 4.14 -1.33
N TYR A 143 -14.95 3.50 -0.49
CA TYR A 143 -13.94 4.17 0.30
C TYR A 143 -12.53 3.72 -0.10
N GLY A 144 -11.63 4.71 -0.14
CA GLY A 144 -10.18 4.53 -0.25
C GLY A 144 -9.68 3.84 -1.51
N ASN A 145 -8.38 3.58 -1.53
CA ASN A 145 -7.79 2.74 -2.57
C ASN A 145 -8.32 1.30 -2.43
N ALA A 146 -8.71 0.70 -3.56
CA ALA A 146 -9.40 -0.60 -3.67
C ALA A 146 -10.91 -0.62 -3.40
N ALA A 147 -11.53 0.55 -3.18
CA ALA A 147 -12.97 0.77 -3.24
C ALA A 147 -13.78 -0.20 -2.36
N VAL A 148 -13.57 -0.14 -1.05
CA VAL A 148 -14.32 -0.95 -0.08
C VAL A 148 -15.71 -0.38 0.18
N SER A 149 -16.63 -1.22 0.67
CA SER A 149 -18.05 -0.83 0.87
C SER A 149 -18.30 -0.04 2.16
N HIS A 150 -17.43 -0.16 3.17
CA HIS A 150 -17.56 0.56 4.43
C HIS A 150 -16.27 1.32 4.77
N ALA A 151 -16.40 2.50 5.38
CA ALA A 151 -15.26 3.38 5.63
C ALA A 151 -14.22 2.77 6.60
N ALA A 152 -14.67 1.93 7.54
CA ALA A 152 -13.78 1.23 8.46
C ALA A 152 -13.15 -0.04 7.87
N ASP A 153 -13.62 -0.49 6.69
CA ASP A 153 -13.11 -1.70 6.07
C ASP A 153 -11.76 -1.46 5.39
N MET A 154 -11.08 -2.57 5.10
CA MET A 154 -9.95 -2.62 4.19
C MET A 154 -9.96 -3.93 3.42
N LYS A 155 -9.42 -3.90 2.21
CA LYS A 155 -9.37 -5.08 1.34
C LYS A 155 -8.07 -5.88 1.49
N CYS A 156 -6.94 -5.19 1.42
CA CYS A 156 -5.60 -5.77 1.47
C CYS A 156 -4.57 -4.72 1.92
N LEU A 157 -3.46 -5.18 2.48
CA LEU A 157 -2.35 -4.32 2.90
C LEU A 157 -1.65 -3.70 1.68
N HIS A 158 -1.61 -4.41 0.55
CA HIS A 158 -1.02 -3.89 -0.69
C HIS A 158 -1.65 -2.55 -1.13
N ALA A 159 -2.98 -2.42 -1.05
CA ALA A 159 -3.68 -1.21 -1.46
C ALA A 159 -3.36 -0.03 -0.53
N LEU A 160 -3.24 -0.29 0.78
CA LEU A 160 -2.97 0.74 1.78
C LEU A 160 -1.51 1.18 1.75
N VAL A 161 -0.58 0.24 1.56
CA VAL A 161 0.84 0.59 1.33
C VAL A 161 1.00 1.37 0.02
N ALA A 162 0.33 0.98 -1.06
CA ALA A 162 0.36 1.74 -2.30
C ALA A 162 -0.21 3.15 -2.12
N GLN A 163 -1.27 3.32 -1.32
CA GLN A 163 -1.82 4.63 -0.98
C GLN A 163 -0.81 5.50 -0.25
N THR A 164 -0.14 4.97 0.78
CA THR A 164 0.95 5.68 1.49
C THR A 164 2.07 6.09 0.54
N LEU A 165 2.55 5.18 -0.31
CA LEU A 165 3.64 5.47 -1.26
C LEU A 165 3.22 6.46 -2.37
N ALA A 166 1.93 6.57 -2.67
CA ALA A 166 1.37 7.55 -3.60
C ALA A 166 1.31 8.99 -3.01
N GLY A 167 1.81 9.19 -1.80
CA GLY A 167 1.78 10.47 -1.08
C GLY A 167 0.44 10.74 -0.40
N VAL A 168 -0.37 9.71 -0.17
CA VAL A 168 -1.61 9.81 0.60
C VAL A 168 -1.42 9.14 1.95
N PRO A 169 -1.27 9.90 3.04
CA PRO A 169 -1.08 9.31 4.35
C PRO A 169 -2.26 8.40 4.71
N ASN A 170 -1.95 7.13 4.94
CA ASN A 170 -2.89 6.12 5.40
C ASN A 170 -2.25 5.42 6.60
N PRO A 171 -2.86 5.48 7.80
CA PRO A 171 -2.19 5.03 9.02
C PRO A 171 -1.81 3.55 8.97
N VAL A 172 -2.62 2.71 8.34
CA VAL A 172 -2.30 1.29 8.17
C VAL A 172 -1.15 1.09 7.19
N GLY A 173 -1.14 1.80 6.06
CA GLY A 173 -0.02 1.77 5.12
C GLY A 173 1.29 2.22 5.78
N SER A 174 1.26 3.31 6.55
CA SER A 174 2.43 3.83 7.28
C SER A 174 2.92 2.87 8.37
N ILE A 175 2.01 2.24 9.11
CA ILE A 175 2.31 1.16 10.07
C ILE A 175 3.04 0.02 9.35
N VAL A 176 2.49 -0.48 8.24
CA VAL A 176 3.05 -1.63 7.54
C VAL A 176 4.44 -1.31 6.98
N VAL A 177 4.63 -0.13 6.39
CA VAL A 177 5.94 0.32 5.91
C VAL A 177 6.94 0.43 7.06
N ASN A 178 6.56 1.06 8.18
CA ASN A 178 7.44 1.19 9.33
C ASN A 178 7.72 -0.16 10.00
N TYR A 179 6.80 -1.12 9.93
CA TYR A 179 7.05 -2.47 10.40
C TYR A 179 8.14 -3.16 9.58
N VAL A 180 8.12 -3.04 8.24
CA VAL A 180 9.23 -3.52 7.38
C VAL A 180 10.57 -2.92 7.81
N LEU A 181 10.61 -1.61 8.12
CA LEU A 181 11.81 -0.92 8.57
C LEU A 181 12.28 -1.39 9.96
N LEU A 182 11.35 -1.67 10.88
CA LEU A 182 11.66 -2.28 12.17
C LEU A 182 12.27 -3.68 12.00
N LEU A 183 11.65 -4.53 11.18
CA LEU A 183 12.19 -5.87 10.91
C LEU A 183 13.59 -5.79 10.28
N HIS A 184 13.80 -4.85 9.36
CA HIS A 184 15.12 -4.57 8.81
C HIS A 184 16.12 -4.16 9.88
N GLN A 185 15.75 -3.26 10.82
CA GLN A 185 16.61 -2.84 11.93
C GLN A 185 17.03 -4.05 12.78
N LEU A 186 16.10 -4.95 13.09
CA LEU A 186 16.38 -6.14 13.89
C LEU A 186 17.35 -7.07 13.18
N VAL A 187 17.08 -7.40 11.91
CA VAL A 187 17.91 -8.29 11.11
C VAL A 187 19.30 -7.71 10.87
N SER A 188 19.40 -6.41 10.59
CA SER A 188 20.70 -5.77 10.32
C SER A 188 21.59 -5.77 11.55
N LYS A 189 21.02 -5.54 12.74
CA LYS A 189 21.76 -5.64 14.01
C LYS A 189 22.22 -7.07 14.30
N THR A 190 21.55 -8.09 13.77
CA THR A 190 22.00 -9.49 13.86
C THR A 190 23.12 -9.78 12.87
N ALA A 191 23.05 -9.26 11.65
CA ALA A 191 24.10 -9.45 10.64
C ALA A 191 25.45 -8.86 11.10
N ASP A 192 25.44 -7.73 11.83
CA ASP A 192 26.65 -7.17 12.45
C ASP A 192 27.25 -8.09 13.55
N LEU A 193 26.45 -9.02 14.10
CA LEU A 193 26.90 -10.03 15.06
C LEU A 193 27.36 -11.33 14.36
N GLU A 194 26.90 -11.59 13.13
CA GLU A 194 27.21 -12.79 12.33
C GLU A 194 28.62 -12.79 11.72
N GLU A 195 29.31 -11.64 11.64
CA GLU A 195 30.75 -11.63 11.29
C GLU A 195 31.62 -12.33 12.35
N ILE A 196 31.04 -12.71 13.50
CA ILE A 196 31.78 -13.31 14.61
C ILE A 196 31.57 -14.83 14.74
N GLU A 197 30.44 -15.43 14.35
CA GLU A 197 30.27 -16.90 14.44
C GLU A 197 29.11 -17.43 13.56
N GLY A 198 29.31 -18.61 12.96
CA GLY A 198 28.39 -19.21 11.99
C GLY A 198 27.10 -19.73 12.62
N GLN A 199 25.97 -19.10 12.28
CA GLN A 199 24.66 -19.41 12.86
C GLN A 199 24.19 -20.86 12.68
N GLY A 200 23.63 -21.42 13.75
CA GLY A 200 22.96 -22.71 13.78
C GLY A 200 21.59 -22.70 13.08
N LEU A 201 21.07 -23.89 12.75
CA LEU A 201 19.74 -24.04 12.14
C LEU A 201 18.61 -23.56 13.08
N GLU A 202 18.80 -23.69 14.39
CA GLU A 202 17.83 -23.34 15.43
C GLU A 202 17.62 -21.82 15.53
N GLU A 203 18.70 -21.05 15.53
CA GLU A 203 18.69 -19.57 15.51
C GLU A 203 17.97 -19.01 14.27
N LYS A 204 18.13 -19.67 13.12
CA LYS A 204 17.40 -19.28 11.90
C LYS A 204 15.90 -19.52 12.01
N LEU A 205 15.49 -20.54 12.75
CA LEU A 205 14.08 -20.84 13.01
C LEU A 205 13.46 -19.86 14.01
N THR A 206 14.19 -19.46 15.06
CA THR A 206 13.74 -18.49 16.07
C THR A 206 13.62 -17.08 15.47
N ILE A 207 14.58 -16.64 14.65
CA ILE A 207 14.49 -15.38 13.90
C ILE A 207 13.23 -15.39 13.04
N ARG A 208 13.07 -16.42 12.20
CA ARG A 208 11.91 -16.53 11.30
C ARG A 208 10.60 -16.54 12.07
N ALA A 209 10.50 -17.29 13.17
CA ALA A 209 9.31 -17.35 14.00
C ALA A 209 8.95 -15.97 14.57
N THR A 210 9.95 -15.18 14.98
CA THR A 210 9.73 -13.83 15.49
C THR A 210 9.29 -12.86 14.38
N LEU A 211 9.96 -12.90 13.22
CA LEU A 211 9.64 -12.03 12.08
C LEU A 211 8.26 -12.33 11.46
N ASP A 212 7.77 -13.58 11.56
CA ASP A 212 6.45 -14.01 11.10
C ASP A 212 5.34 -13.85 12.17
N SER A 213 5.69 -13.36 13.37
CA SER A 213 4.79 -13.33 14.51
C SER A 213 3.70 -12.26 14.38
N THR A 214 2.45 -12.69 14.34
CA THR A 214 1.28 -11.79 14.41
C THR A 214 1.20 -11.06 15.75
N VAL A 215 1.70 -11.69 16.83
CA VAL A 215 1.78 -11.05 18.15
C VAL A 215 2.75 -9.89 18.09
N PHE A 216 3.91 -10.07 17.45
CA PHE A 216 4.88 -8.99 17.30
C PHE A 216 4.33 -7.84 16.45
N PHE A 217 3.63 -8.16 15.35
CA PHE A 217 2.97 -7.14 14.54
C PHE A 217 1.86 -6.39 15.31
N ALA A 218 1.05 -7.09 16.12
CA ALA A 218 0.04 -6.47 16.98
C ALA A 218 0.65 -5.54 18.03
N SER A 219 1.75 -5.97 18.67
CA SER A 219 2.53 -5.16 19.60
C SER A 219 3.07 -3.89 18.93
N PHE A 220 3.56 -4.02 17.69
CA PHE A 220 4.02 -2.87 16.91
C PHE A 220 2.91 -1.87 16.62
N ILE A 221 1.74 -2.33 16.15
CA ILE A 221 0.58 -1.45 15.90
C ILE A 221 0.21 -0.70 17.19
N THR A 222 0.13 -1.42 18.31
CA THR A 222 -0.27 -0.84 19.60
C THR A 222 0.73 0.23 20.06
N ALA A 223 2.04 -0.06 19.96
CA ALA A 223 3.09 0.89 20.31
C ALA A 223 3.09 2.12 19.39
N PHE A 224 2.91 1.91 18.08
CA PHE A 224 2.82 2.98 17.08
C PHE A 224 1.64 3.91 17.36
N VAL A 225 0.44 3.36 17.52
CA VAL A 225 -0.77 4.15 17.76
C VAL A 225 -0.67 4.90 19.07
N ARG A 226 -0.19 4.26 20.15
CA ARG A 226 0.04 4.91 21.44
C ARG A 226 1.00 6.11 21.30
N ALA A 227 2.14 5.90 20.66
CA ALA A 227 3.14 6.95 20.45
C ALA A 227 2.62 8.12 19.61
N ALA A 228 1.71 7.85 18.67
CA ALA A 228 1.04 8.87 17.88
C ALA A 228 -0.04 9.62 18.69
N SER A 229 -0.90 8.90 19.41
CA SER A 229 -2.06 9.48 20.09
C SER A 229 -1.72 10.24 21.38
N GLU A 230 -0.63 9.89 22.05
CA GLU A 230 -0.20 10.59 23.28
C GLU A 230 0.39 11.99 23.01
N ARG A 231 0.61 12.36 21.75
CA ARG A 231 1.15 13.67 21.38
C ARG A 231 0.00 14.64 21.08
N HIS A 232 0.08 15.85 21.65
CA HIS A 232 -0.92 16.94 21.50
C HIS A 232 -0.94 17.58 20.10
N ARG A 233 -0.99 16.78 19.03
CA ARG A 233 -1.17 17.23 17.65
C ARG A 233 -2.53 16.77 17.16
N GLU A 234 -3.22 17.63 16.42
CA GLU A 234 -4.50 17.29 15.79
C GLU A 234 -4.35 16.24 14.67
N ASP A 235 -3.14 16.11 14.10
CA ASP A 235 -2.84 15.16 13.04
C ASP A 235 -1.55 14.35 13.31
N TRP A 236 -1.68 13.02 13.26
CA TRP A 236 -0.57 12.07 13.41
C TRP A 236 0.45 12.18 12.27
N GLN A 237 0.03 12.68 11.10
CA GLN A 237 0.89 12.82 9.91
C GLN A 237 2.00 13.86 10.11
N GLY A 238 1.76 14.86 10.96
CA GLY A 238 2.71 15.94 11.29
C GLY A 238 3.74 15.55 12.35
N LEU A 239 3.80 14.28 12.72
CA LEU A 239 4.77 13.76 13.69
C LEU A 239 6.10 13.42 13.00
N HIS A 240 7.18 13.82 13.66
CA HIS A 240 8.58 13.59 13.27
C HIS A 240 9.37 13.16 14.50
N ASP A 241 10.44 12.39 14.29
CA ASP A 241 11.38 11.97 15.34
C ASP A 241 10.68 11.33 16.55
N VAL A 242 9.66 10.51 16.29
CA VAL A 242 8.93 9.80 17.34
C VAL A 242 9.64 8.49 17.63
N TYR A 243 10.18 8.38 18.84
CA TYR A 243 10.76 7.15 19.37
C TYR A 243 9.74 6.45 20.27
N PHE A 244 9.67 5.13 20.16
CA PHE A 244 8.87 4.29 21.05
C PHE A 244 9.49 2.90 21.18
N GLU A 245 9.09 2.20 22.23
CA GLU A 245 9.49 0.81 22.47
C GLU A 245 8.44 -0.15 21.95
N VAL A 246 8.90 -1.21 21.29
CA VAL A 246 8.05 -2.27 20.76
C VAL A 246 8.37 -3.55 21.52
N PRO A 247 7.42 -4.11 22.28
CA PRO A 247 7.60 -5.40 22.94
C PRO A 247 7.92 -6.50 21.94
N LEU A 248 8.95 -7.29 22.23
CA LEU A 248 9.32 -8.47 21.46
C LEU A 248 8.62 -9.71 22.05
N PRO A 249 8.28 -10.73 21.25
CA PRO A 249 7.76 -11.99 21.78
C PRO A 249 8.75 -12.69 22.70
N ASP A 250 8.26 -13.43 23.70
CA ASP A 250 9.10 -14.25 24.56
C ASP A 250 9.87 -15.31 23.75
N GLY A 251 11.11 -15.61 24.18
CA GLY A 251 11.96 -16.57 23.50
C GLY A 251 12.49 -16.11 22.13
N ASN A 252 12.48 -14.80 21.87
CA ASN A 252 13.08 -14.24 20.66
C ASN A 252 14.61 -14.36 20.67
N GLU A 253 15.19 -14.43 19.47
CA GLU A 253 16.63 -14.58 19.26
C GLU A 253 17.45 -13.45 19.89
N TRP A 254 16.92 -12.24 19.90
CA TRP A 254 17.64 -11.08 20.42
C TRP A 254 17.73 -11.04 21.94
N CYS A 255 17.11 -11.99 22.65
CA CYS A 255 17.09 -12.08 24.12
C CYS A 255 16.67 -10.77 24.79
N LYS A 256 15.76 -10.03 24.16
CA LYS A 256 15.29 -8.70 24.61
C LYS A 256 13.80 -8.71 24.86
N GLY A 257 13.35 -7.97 25.88
CA GLY A 257 11.92 -7.75 26.12
C GLY A 257 11.29 -6.73 25.16
N ALA A 258 12.08 -5.80 24.63
CA ALA A 258 11.60 -4.77 23.70
C ALA A 258 12.73 -4.25 22.79
N VAL A 259 12.32 -3.57 21.72
CA VAL A 259 13.22 -2.85 20.81
C VAL A 259 12.77 -1.40 20.66
N GLN A 260 13.71 -0.47 20.80
CA GLN A 260 13.46 0.93 20.49
C GLN A 260 13.41 1.13 18.96
N TYR A 261 12.39 1.83 18.50
CA TYR A 261 12.17 2.16 17.10
C TYR A 261 11.92 3.66 16.94
N MET A 262 12.47 4.23 15.86
CA MET A 262 12.16 5.59 15.45
C MET A 262 11.26 5.55 14.21
N TRP A 263 10.08 6.14 14.35
CA TRP A 263 9.13 6.30 13.26
C TRP A 263 9.74 7.13 12.11
N ARG A 264 9.65 6.58 10.90
CA ARG A 264 9.89 7.30 9.64
C ARG A 264 8.60 7.87 9.07
N ASN A 265 8.57 9.19 8.91
CA ASN A 265 7.46 9.89 8.29
C ASN A 265 7.34 9.51 6.81
N ASP A 266 6.11 9.44 6.29
CA ASP A 266 5.83 9.02 4.92
C ASP A 266 6.55 9.89 3.87
N SER A 267 6.69 11.20 4.15
CA SER A 267 7.42 12.15 3.30
C SER A 267 8.92 11.84 3.16
N GLN A 268 9.50 11.10 4.11
CA GLN A 268 10.92 10.76 4.14
C GLN A 268 11.22 9.44 3.42
N LEU A 269 10.19 8.64 3.10
CA LEU A 269 10.36 7.28 2.56
C LEU A 269 11.16 7.26 1.25
N ALA A 270 10.98 8.26 0.38
CA ALA A 270 11.69 8.36 -0.89
C ALA A 270 13.19 8.63 -0.74
N THR A 271 13.62 9.12 0.43
CA THR A 271 15.01 9.51 0.72
C THR A 271 15.74 8.52 1.63
N LEU A 272 15.10 7.40 1.98
CA LEU A 272 15.69 6.39 2.85
C LEU A 272 16.96 5.79 2.24
N TYR A 273 17.96 5.55 3.09
CA TYR A 273 19.15 4.79 2.76
C TYR A 273 19.47 3.79 3.89
N PRO A 274 19.45 2.47 3.64
CA PRO A 274 18.98 1.82 2.40
C PRO A 274 17.50 2.13 2.10
N ASP A 275 17.11 2.07 0.82
CA ASP A 275 15.73 2.35 0.42
C ASP A 275 14.75 1.26 0.87
N LEU A 276 13.45 1.54 0.79
CA LEU A 276 12.42 0.61 1.29
C LEU A 276 12.45 -0.76 0.58
N CYS A 277 12.82 -0.79 -0.70
CA CYS A 277 13.00 -2.03 -1.46
C CYS A 277 14.15 -2.88 -0.93
N ALA A 278 15.30 -2.27 -0.67
CA ALA A 278 16.45 -2.94 -0.09
C ALA A 278 16.14 -3.43 1.34
N CYS A 279 15.46 -2.63 2.16
CA CYS A 279 15.00 -3.05 3.48
C CYS A 279 14.12 -4.31 3.40
N ALA A 280 13.10 -4.30 2.53
CA ALA A 280 12.25 -5.46 2.31
C ALA A 280 13.03 -6.69 1.83
N ARG A 281 14.00 -6.51 0.94
CA ARG A 281 14.87 -7.59 0.44
C ARG A 281 15.69 -8.23 1.56
N THR A 282 16.28 -7.42 2.45
CA THR A 282 17.05 -7.91 3.60
C THR A 282 16.17 -8.76 4.53
N VAL A 283 14.96 -8.28 4.84
CA VAL A 283 14.01 -9.03 5.69
C VAL A 283 13.58 -10.33 5.02
N LEU A 284 13.25 -10.30 3.73
CA LEU A 284 12.92 -11.51 2.97
C LEU A 284 14.08 -12.51 2.94
N HIS A 285 15.32 -12.04 2.85
CA HIS A 285 16.49 -12.91 2.90
C HIS A 285 16.61 -13.64 4.24
N ALA A 286 16.41 -12.94 5.36
CA ALA A 286 16.39 -13.55 6.69
C ALA A 286 15.26 -14.57 6.85
N LEU A 287 14.10 -14.32 6.23
CA LEU A 287 12.92 -15.19 6.29
C LEU A 287 13.03 -16.45 5.41
N GLU A 288 13.58 -16.31 4.20
CA GLU A 288 13.61 -17.37 3.17
C GLU A 288 14.96 -18.10 3.11
N GLY A 289 16.02 -17.54 3.71
CA GLY A 289 17.39 -18.11 3.74
C GLY A 289 18.08 -18.15 2.37
N ARG A 290 17.45 -17.62 1.32
CA ARG A 290 18.00 -17.52 -0.05
C ARG A 290 17.49 -16.25 -0.73
N PRO A 291 18.30 -15.60 -1.58
CA PRO A 291 17.80 -14.50 -2.41
C PRO A 291 16.79 -15.03 -3.44
N ARG A 292 15.67 -14.31 -3.61
CA ARG A 292 14.65 -14.65 -4.61
C ARG A 292 15.22 -14.64 -6.03
N ARG A 293 14.80 -15.62 -6.84
CA ARG A 293 15.05 -15.61 -8.29
C ARG A 293 14.26 -14.46 -8.92
N ARG A 294 14.95 -13.57 -9.65
CA ARG A 294 14.32 -12.50 -10.43
C ARG A 294 13.32 -13.10 -11.43
N HIS A 295 12.02 -12.89 -11.20
CA HIS A 295 11.01 -13.23 -12.20
C HIS A 295 10.98 -12.15 -13.28
N LYS A 296 11.20 -12.55 -14.55
CA LYS A 296 11.33 -11.65 -15.72
C LYS A 296 10.05 -10.93 -16.15
N LYS A 297 8.91 -11.13 -15.49
CA LYS A 297 7.63 -10.51 -15.85
C LYS A 297 6.82 -10.19 -14.60
N HIS A 298 6.86 -8.94 -14.15
CA HIS A 298 5.83 -8.39 -13.29
C HIS A 298 4.94 -7.50 -14.16
N ARG A 299 3.70 -7.93 -14.39
CA ARG A 299 2.64 -7.02 -14.80
C ARG A 299 2.01 -6.48 -13.51
N VAL A 300 1.49 -5.25 -13.55
CA VAL A 300 0.61 -4.73 -12.51
C VAL A 300 -0.47 -5.80 -12.25
N ASN A 301 -0.59 -6.26 -11.00
CA ASN A 301 -1.35 -7.47 -10.65
C ASN A 301 -2.84 -7.34 -10.88
#